data_AF-A0A2U1S2K4-F1
#
_entry.id   AF-A0A2U1S2K4-F1
#
_cell.length_a   1.000
_cell.length_b   1.000
_cell.length_c   1.000
_cell.angle_alpha   90.00
_cell.angle_beta   90.00
_cell.angle_gamma   90.00
#
_symmetry.space_group_name_H-M   'P 1'
#
loop_
_entity.id
_entity.type
_entity.pdbx_description
1 polymer ?
#
loop_
_entity_poly.entity_id
_entity_poly.type
_entity_poly.pdbx_seq_one_letter_code
_entity_poly.pdbx_strand_id
1 'polypeptide(L)' 'MTRTGQAIITPQQVKLLLREGEGLTVEFKERYTPRIDEDLVAFANARGGTLLLGVRDDGT' A
#
# COMPACT_ATOMS: atom_id res chain seq x y z
N MET A 1 -16.16 16.75 -10.78
CA MET A 1 -16.24 15.71 -9.74
C MET A 1 -16.31 14.35 -10.43
N THR A 2 -15.20 13.92 -11.02
CA THR A 2 -15.16 12.75 -11.90
C THR A 2 -14.72 11.55 -11.10
N ARG A 3 -15.69 10.65 -10.88
CA ARG A 3 -15.58 9.22 -10.56
C ARG A 3 -14.14 8.71 -10.34
N THR A 4 -13.80 8.40 -9.10
CA THR A 4 -12.78 7.37 -8.85
C THR A 4 -13.53 6.06 -8.68
N GLY A 5 -13.66 5.31 -9.78
CA GLY A 5 -14.04 3.90 -9.68
C GLY A 5 -13.08 3.24 -8.70
N GLN A 6 -13.61 2.56 -7.70
CA GLN A 6 -12.81 1.77 -6.78
C GLN A 6 -12.08 0.72 -7.63
N ALA A 7 -10.80 0.97 -7.92
CA ALA A 7 -9.98 0.05 -8.68
C ALA A 7 -9.78 -1.16 -7.78
N ILE A 8 -10.52 -2.22 -8.04
CA ILE A 8 -10.25 -3.53 -7.46
C ILE A 8 -8.85 -3.91 -7.91
N ILE A 9 -7.91 -3.98 -6.97
CA ILE A 9 -6.56 -4.46 -7.23
C ILE A 9 -6.67 -5.95 -7.56
N THR A 10 -6.21 -6.34 -8.74
CA THR A 10 -6.20 -7.73 -9.17
C THR A 10 -5.04 -8.50 -8.51
N PRO A 11 -5.13 -9.83 -8.36
CA PRO A 11 -4.03 -10.64 -7.82
C PRO A 11 -2.71 -10.48 -8.59
N GLN A 12 -2.76 -10.21 -9.89
CA GLN A 12 -1.59 -9.95 -10.72
C GLN A 12 -0.92 -8.63 -10.36
N GLN A 13 -1.71 -7.59 -10.09
CA GLN A 13 -1.19 -6.30 -9.59
C GLN A 13 -0.58 -6.45 -8.20
N VAL A 14 -1.21 -7.21 -7.29
CA VAL A 14 -0.60 -7.51 -5.98
C VAL A 14 0.77 -8.18 -6.17
N LYS A 15 0.87 -9.17 -7.08
CA LYS A 15 2.15 -9.82 -7.41
C LYS A 15 3.21 -8.86 -7.95
N LEU A 16 2.80 -7.84 -8.70
CA LEU A 16 3.72 -6.81 -9.20
C LEU A 16 4.21 -5.93 -8.05
N LEU A 17 3.30 -5.44 -7.19
CA LEU A 17 3.65 -4.62 -6.02
C LEU A 17 4.59 -5.36 -5.06
N LEU A 18 4.33 -6.65 -4.80
CA LEU A 18 5.21 -7.49 -3.99
C LEU A 18 6.61 -7.65 -4.60
N ARG A 19 6.74 -7.64 -5.93
CA ARG A 19 8.03 -7.73 -6.63
C ARG A 19 8.79 -6.41 -6.64
N GLU A 20 8.07 -5.29 -6.72
CA GLU A 20 8.66 -3.96 -6.67
C GLU A 20 9.16 -3.62 -5.25
N GLY A 21 8.51 -4.19 -4.23
CA GLY A 21 8.87 -3.98 -2.83
C GLY A 21 8.33 -2.67 -2.27
N GLU A 22 8.77 -2.32 -1.07
CA GLU A 22 8.41 -1.06 -0.42
C GLU A 22 9.04 0.15 -1.12
N GLY A 23 8.35 1.29 -1.05
CA GLY A 23 8.81 2.53 -1.64
C GLY A 23 7.86 3.69 -1.40
N LEU A 24 8.03 4.77 -2.16
CA LEU A 24 7.31 6.03 -1.90
C LEU A 24 5.77 5.91 -2.00
N THR A 25 5.28 4.90 -2.70
CA THR A 25 3.84 4.68 -2.93
C THR A 25 3.37 3.29 -2.51
N VAL A 26 4.23 2.48 -1.88
CA VAL A 26 3.93 1.10 -1.48
C VAL A 26 4.54 0.83 -0.10
N GLU A 27 3.71 0.39 0.84
CA GLU A 27 4.14 0.07 2.21
C GLU A 27 3.60 -1.31 2.60
N PHE A 28 4.41 -2.15 3.24
CA PHE A 28 3.99 -3.46 3.73
C PHE A 28 3.86 -3.44 5.25
N LYS A 29 2.77 -4.01 5.76
CA LYS A 29 2.59 -4.22 7.21
C LYS A 29 2.19 -5.65 7.47
N GLU A 30 2.96 -6.36 8.29
CA GLU A 30 2.65 -7.74 8.67
C GLU A 30 1.33 -7.82 9.45
N ARG A 31 1.07 -6.82 10.30
CA ARG A 31 -0.09 -6.76 11.18
C ARG A 31 -0.63 -5.35 11.29
N TYR A 32 -1.89 -5.25 11.68
CA TYR A 32 -2.48 -3.95 11.97
C TYR A 32 -1.81 -3.35 13.21
N THR A 33 -1.37 -2.10 13.12
CA THR A 33 -0.88 -1.32 14.25
C THR A 33 -1.53 0.05 14.22
N PRO A 34 -1.65 0.74 15.37
CA PRO A 34 -2.20 2.10 15.40
C PRO A 34 -1.51 3.05 14.41
N ARG A 35 -0.20 2.90 14.19
CA ARG A 35 0.62 3.73 13.28
C ARG A 35 0.27 3.63 11.80
N ILE A 36 -0.65 2.75 11.41
CA ILE A 36 -1.16 2.71 10.03
C ILE A 36 -1.79 4.05 9.63
N ASP A 37 -2.34 4.80 10.58
CA ASP A 37 -2.87 6.15 10.34
C ASP A 37 -1.79 7.11 9.81
N GLU A 38 -0.57 7.06 10.33
CA GLU A 38 0.57 7.86 9.87
C GLU A 38 0.88 7.59 8.39
N ASP A 39 0.93 6.31 7.99
CA ASP A 39 1.20 5.91 6.59
C ASP A 39 0.07 6.32 5.65
N LEU A 40 -1.19 6.16 6.09
CA LEU A 40 -2.36 6.56 5.31
C LEU A 40 -2.40 8.09 5.12
N VAL A 41 -2.08 8.86 6.17
CA VAL A 41 -1.99 10.33 6.09
C VAL A 41 -0.84 10.75 5.18
N ALA A 42 0.32 10.09 5.27
CA ALA A 42 1.45 10.35 4.38
C ALA A 42 1.06 10.12 2.91
N PHE A 43 0.39 9.02 2.58
CA PHE A 43 -0.10 8.76 1.23
C PHE A 43 -1.15 9.78 0.77
N ALA A 44 -2.08 10.17 1.64
CA ALA A 44 -3.08 11.17 1.32
C ALA A 44 -2.49 12.56 1.03
N ASN A 45 -1.41 12.92 1.73
CA ASN A 45 -0.70 14.18 1.55
C ASN A 45 0.30 14.16 0.37
N ALA A 46 0.62 12.98 -0.16
CA ALA A 46 1.54 12.79 -1.27
C ALA A 46 0.77 12.57 -2.59
N ARG A 47 1.17 11.56 -3.40
CA ARG A 47 0.53 11.21 -4.67
C ARG A 47 -0.44 10.03 -4.54
N GLY A 48 -0.85 9.69 -3.32
CA GLY A 48 -1.50 8.43 -2.99
C GLY A 48 -0.48 7.29 -2.77
N GLY A 49 -1.01 6.12 -2.44
CA GLY A 49 -0.20 4.92 -2.21
C GLY A 49 -1.05 3.68 -1.97
N THR A 50 -0.37 2.54 -1.83
CA THR A 50 -0.98 1.24 -1.55
C THR A 50 -0.33 0.65 -0.30
N LEU A 51 -1.14 0.36 0.71
CA LEU A 51 -0.70 -0.36 1.91
C LEU A 51 -1.14 -1.83 1.78
N LEU A 52 -0.19 -2.76 1.80
CA LEU A 52 -0.48 -4.20 1.84
C LEU A 52 -0.40 -4.71 3.28
N LEU A 53 -1.55 -5.07 3.83
CA LEU A 53 -1.67 -5.62 5.18
C LEU A 53 -1.59 -7.15 5.16
N GLY A 54 -0.86 -7.74 6.12
CA GLY A 54 -0.58 -9.18 6.17
C GLY A 54 0.69 -9.57 5.41
N VAL A 55 1.47 -8.60 4.92
CA VAL A 55 2.72 -8.82 4.21
C VAL A 55 3.86 -8.45 5.14
N ARG A 56 4.71 -9.42 5.46
CA ARG A 56 5.95 -9.15 6.19
C ARG A 56 6.95 -8.56 5.21
N ASP A 57 7.48 -7.38 5.53
CA ASP A 57 8.67 -6.87 4.87
C ASP A 57 9.83 -7.83 5.19
N ASP A 58 10.27 -8.56 4.18
CA ASP A 58 11.43 -9.43 4.24
C ASP A 58 12.64 -8.67 3.70
N GLY A 59 12.91 -7.48 4.24
CA GLY A 59 14.21 -6.79 4.10
C GLY A 59 15.45 -7.65 4.45
N THR A 60 15.26 -8.95 4.70
CA THR A 60 16.19 -10.10 4.68
C THR A 60 15.54 -11.32 4.02
#